data_AF-A0AAU4Y653-F1
#
_entry.id   AF-A0AAU4Y653-F1
#
_cell.length_a   1.000
_cell.length_b   1.000
_cell.length_c   1.000
_cell.angle_alpha   90.00
_cell.angle_beta   90.00
_cell.angle_gamma   90.00
#
_symmetry.space_group_name_H-M   'P 1'
#
loop_
_entity.id
_entity.type
_entity.pdbx_description
1 polymer ?
#
loop_
_entity_poly.entity_id
_entity_poly.type
_entity_poly.pdbx_seq_one_letter_code
_entity_poly.pdbx_strand_id
1 'polypeptide(L)'
;MRPDTPAENVDHTAEAARLERTAGLYPEDAEALLLQAAAHLELAGDRPAATTLYDRLLSSSEAPEHLESPYLIRALKASNLWEYGHEAEARAIIDGIRAAAPRDPAPWVIVAESLESHDELEAAQKTFTEGVTLLLADTTEVPHASHPLLFGRHRVRRMLGAPHDDWDVLADTLHTSPVPLDELHDPKRVWSLGSDNPAELQAEISRLRAELGTYREELSRPFPVAVLHWPAAELSELVAAYPTLTEEYPSHEQHLAGIEASLRELSASGTPNLGIVTGTVPSYEAFAASEGTSPADTDLLPQYATTLAARGRAAGWPPERGAKCWCGSGNSYEACHGAASRA
;
A
#
# COMPACT_ATOMS: atom_id res chain seq x y z
N MET A 1 -17.00 6.52 -18.31
CA MET A 1 -17.79 7.01 -17.16
C MET A 1 -18.66 5.85 -16.67
N ARG A 2 -18.14 5.01 -15.77
CA ARG A 2 -18.92 3.93 -15.16
C ARG A 2 -19.90 4.57 -14.17
N PRO A 3 -21.19 4.21 -14.16
CA PRO A 3 -22.11 4.70 -13.15
C PRO A 3 -21.66 4.15 -11.79
N ASP A 4 -21.34 5.06 -10.87
CA ASP A 4 -21.05 4.75 -9.48
C ASP A 4 -22.25 4.03 -8.89
N THR A 5 -22.13 2.71 -8.73
CA THR A 5 -23.09 1.94 -7.95
C THR A 5 -22.81 2.30 -6.49
N PRO A 6 -23.79 2.82 -5.72
CA PRO A 6 -23.58 3.10 -4.31
C PRO A 6 -23.07 1.84 -3.60
N ALA A 7 -22.05 1.99 -2.74
CA ALA A 7 -21.42 0.87 -2.02
C ALA A 7 -22.42 -0.02 -1.27
N GLU A 8 -23.57 0.53 -0.86
CA GLU A 8 -24.68 -0.18 -0.21
C GLU A 8 -25.37 -1.24 -1.08
N ASN A 9 -25.12 -1.29 -2.40
CA ASN A 9 -25.73 -2.24 -3.33
C ASN A 9 -24.72 -3.21 -3.97
N VAL A 10 -23.48 -3.28 -3.47
CA VAL A 10 -22.49 -4.24 -3.99
C VAL A 10 -22.81 -5.62 -3.39
N ASP A 11 -23.12 -6.59 -4.25
CA ASP A 11 -23.14 -8.00 -3.85
C ASP A 11 -21.70 -8.47 -3.65
N HIS A 12 -21.21 -8.33 -2.41
CA HIS A 12 -19.85 -8.67 -2.03
C HIS A 12 -19.51 -10.14 -2.31
N THR A 13 -20.47 -11.06 -2.22
CA THR A 13 -20.22 -12.47 -2.52
C THR A 13 -20.02 -12.68 -4.01
N ALA A 14 -20.88 -12.08 -4.85
CA ALA A 14 -20.72 -12.14 -6.30
C ALA A 14 -19.42 -11.46 -6.76
N GLU A 15 -19.02 -10.38 -6.08
CA GLU A 15 -17.81 -9.64 -6.37
C GLU A 15 -16.54 -10.43 -6.06
N ALA A 16 -16.48 -11.06 -4.87
CA ALA A 16 -15.39 -11.97 -4.52
C ALA A 16 -15.23 -13.09 -5.57
N ALA A 17 -16.34 -13.75 -5.94
CA ALA A 17 -16.31 -14.80 -6.95
C ALA A 17 -15.86 -14.29 -8.33
N ARG A 18 -16.17 -13.04 -8.69
CA ARG A 18 -15.67 -12.41 -9.92
C ARG A 18 -14.16 -12.23 -9.87
N LEU A 19 -13.66 -11.68 -8.77
CA LEU A 19 -12.22 -11.44 -8.55
C LEU A 19 -11.43 -12.75 -8.55
N GLU A 20 -11.93 -13.82 -7.92
CA GLU A 20 -11.28 -15.14 -7.96
C GLU A 20 -11.18 -15.72 -9.38
N ARG A 21 -12.23 -15.57 -10.20
CA ARG A 21 -12.17 -15.96 -11.61
C ARG A 21 -11.15 -15.14 -12.38
N THR A 22 -11.11 -13.83 -12.14
CA THR A 22 -10.11 -12.93 -12.74
C THR A 22 -8.70 -13.32 -12.33
N ALA A 23 -8.45 -13.66 -11.06
CA ALA A 23 -7.15 -14.13 -10.59
C ALA A 23 -6.69 -15.42 -11.30
N GLY A 24 -7.62 -16.29 -11.68
CA GLY A 24 -7.32 -17.48 -12.49
C GLY A 24 -6.96 -17.16 -13.95
N LEU A 25 -7.37 -16.00 -14.47
CA LEU A 25 -7.05 -15.54 -15.83
C LEU A 25 -5.74 -14.75 -15.88
N TYR A 26 -5.40 -14.06 -14.80
CA TYR A 26 -4.20 -13.21 -14.66
C TYR A 26 -3.39 -13.65 -13.43
N PRO A 27 -2.61 -14.75 -13.53
CA PRO A 27 -1.81 -15.26 -12.41
C PRO A 27 -0.84 -14.23 -11.82
N GLU A 28 -0.35 -13.29 -12.63
CA GLU A 28 0.53 -12.20 -12.23
C GLU A 28 -0.14 -11.19 -11.27
N ASP A 29 -1.46 -11.05 -11.36
CA ASP A 29 -2.27 -10.16 -10.53
C ASP A 29 -3.00 -10.94 -9.41
N ALA A 30 -2.75 -12.25 -9.29
CA ALA A 30 -3.53 -13.13 -8.43
C ALA A 30 -3.43 -12.75 -6.94
N GLU A 31 -2.26 -12.31 -6.45
CA GLU A 31 -2.10 -11.87 -5.06
C GLU A 31 -3.06 -10.71 -4.74
N ALA A 32 -3.01 -9.64 -5.52
CA ALA A 32 -3.85 -8.46 -5.32
C ALA A 32 -5.34 -8.78 -5.48
N LEU A 33 -5.71 -9.56 -6.51
CA LEU A 33 -7.09 -9.92 -6.78
C LEU A 33 -7.68 -10.83 -5.70
N LEU A 34 -6.91 -11.80 -5.18
CA LEU A 34 -7.37 -12.69 -4.11
C LEU A 34 -7.44 -11.98 -2.76
N LEU A 35 -6.54 -11.02 -2.49
CA LEU A 35 -6.64 -10.14 -1.31
C LEU A 35 -7.92 -9.30 -1.34
N GLN A 36 -8.25 -8.72 -2.50
CA GLN A 36 -9.52 -7.99 -2.67
C GLN A 36 -10.73 -8.92 -2.52
N ALA A 37 -10.68 -10.13 -3.10
CA ALA A 37 -11.74 -11.12 -2.94
C ALA A 37 -11.96 -11.50 -1.47
N ALA A 38 -10.89 -11.71 -0.71
CA ALA A 38 -10.95 -11.96 0.73
C ALA A 38 -11.62 -10.80 1.47
N ALA A 39 -11.23 -9.55 1.19
CA ALA A 39 -11.87 -8.37 1.78
C ALA A 39 -13.38 -8.28 1.47
N HIS A 40 -13.80 -8.67 0.26
CA HIS A 40 -15.23 -8.76 -0.06
C HIS A 40 -15.94 -9.86 0.74
N LEU A 41 -15.32 -11.03 0.93
CA LEU A 41 -15.88 -12.10 1.76
C LEU A 41 -15.98 -11.68 3.24
N GLU A 42 -15.00 -10.95 3.74
CA GLU A 42 -15.02 -10.35 5.07
C GLU A 42 -16.21 -9.39 5.25
N LEU A 43 -16.42 -8.50 4.29
CA LEU A 43 -17.56 -7.57 4.29
C LEU A 43 -18.91 -8.30 4.14
N ALA A 44 -18.94 -9.44 3.44
CA ALA A 44 -20.11 -10.32 3.35
C ALA A 44 -20.34 -11.16 4.63
N GLY A 45 -19.40 -11.16 5.56
CA GLY A 45 -19.44 -11.97 6.78
C GLY A 45 -19.01 -13.44 6.61
N ASP A 46 -18.57 -13.85 5.41
CA ASP A 46 -18.03 -15.20 5.16
C ASP A 46 -16.54 -15.28 5.53
N ARG A 47 -16.28 -15.12 6.82
CA ARG A 47 -14.92 -15.14 7.40
C ARG A 47 -14.16 -16.44 7.12
N PRO A 48 -14.77 -17.65 7.18
CA PRO A 48 -14.07 -18.89 6.84
C PRO A 48 -13.63 -18.97 5.36
N ALA A 49 -14.46 -18.47 4.43
CA ALA A 49 -14.06 -18.41 3.02
C ALA A 49 -12.90 -17.43 2.81
N ALA A 50 -12.91 -16.26 3.46
CA ALA A 50 -11.77 -15.33 3.44
C ALA A 50 -10.48 -16.00 3.96
N THR A 51 -10.54 -16.73 5.09
CA THR A 51 -9.40 -17.50 5.61
C THR A 51 -8.87 -18.52 4.59
N THR A 52 -9.76 -19.19 3.85
CA THR A 52 -9.37 -20.15 2.80
C THR A 52 -8.57 -19.47 1.69
N LEU A 53 -8.91 -18.23 1.31
CA LEU A 53 -8.15 -17.46 0.33
C LEU A 53 -6.76 -17.06 0.86
N TYR A 54 -6.68 -16.63 2.13
CA TYR A 54 -5.38 -16.36 2.75
C TYR A 54 -4.50 -17.61 2.84
N ASP A 55 -5.07 -18.75 3.21
CA ASP A 55 -4.35 -20.02 3.23
C ASP A 55 -3.89 -20.42 1.83
N ARG A 56 -4.72 -20.24 0.81
CA ARG A 56 -4.33 -20.48 -0.59
C ARG A 56 -3.15 -19.61 -1.01
N LEU A 57 -3.17 -18.32 -0.67
CA LEU A 57 -2.07 -17.40 -0.96
C LEU A 57 -0.78 -17.89 -0.27
N LEU A 58 -0.85 -18.19 1.02
CA LEU A 58 0.32 -18.59 1.84
C LEU A 58 0.84 -20.01 1.57
N SER A 59 -0.02 -20.91 1.07
CA SER A 59 0.31 -22.31 0.79
C SER A 59 0.75 -22.56 -0.65
N SER A 60 0.67 -21.55 -1.53
CA SER A 60 1.06 -21.69 -2.93
C SER A 60 2.56 -22.05 -3.02
N SER A 61 2.83 -23.35 -3.07
CA SER A 61 4.17 -23.95 -3.13
C SER A 61 4.91 -23.68 -4.45
N GLU A 62 4.25 -23.00 -5.39
CA GLU A 62 4.88 -22.52 -6.61
C GLU A 62 5.74 -21.28 -6.38
N ALA A 63 5.58 -20.53 -5.26
CA ALA A 63 6.48 -19.41 -5.00
C ALA A 63 6.41 -18.74 -3.60
N PRO A 64 7.00 -19.33 -2.54
CA PRO A 64 7.38 -18.56 -1.36
C PRO A 64 8.31 -17.36 -1.70
N GLU A 65 8.99 -17.41 -2.86
CA GLU A 65 9.86 -16.34 -3.41
C GLU A 65 9.14 -15.34 -4.34
N HIS A 66 7.83 -15.48 -4.63
CA HIS A 66 7.08 -14.53 -5.49
C HIS A 66 5.90 -13.84 -4.80
N LEU A 67 5.59 -14.15 -3.54
CA LEU A 67 4.65 -13.32 -2.79
C LEU A 67 5.28 -11.97 -2.51
N GLU A 68 4.61 -10.91 -2.92
CA GLU A 68 5.08 -9.54 -2.72
C GLU A 68 5.01 -9.19 -1.22
N SER A 69 3.92 -9.57 -0.54
CA SER A 69 3.67 -9.17 0.86
C SER A 69 3.22 -10.32 1.79
N PRO A 70 4.04 -11.36 2.01
CA PRO A 70 3.63 -12.55 2.79
C PRO A 70 3.27 -12.23 4.26
N TYR A 71 3.92 -11.26 4.88
CA TYR A 71 3.61 -10.86 6.26
C TYR A 71 2.31 -10.06 6.35
N LEU A 72 1.97 -9.29 5.31
CA LEU A 72 0.70 -8.56 5.25
C LEU A 72 -0.46 -9.56 5.15
N ILE A 73 -0.33 -10.55 4.27
CA ILE A 73 -1.32 -11.62 4.12
C ILE A 73 -1.53 -12.35 5.46
N ARG A 74 -0.46 -12.66 6.20
CA ARG A 74 -0.56 -13.26 7.53
C ARG A 74 -1.24 -12.35 8.54
N ALA A 75 -0.95 -11.05 8.53
CA ALA A 75 -1.57 -10.08 9.43
C ALA A 75 -3.07 -9.97 9.17
N LEU A 76 -3.48 -9.88 7.89
CA LEU A 76 -4.89 -9.86 7.48
C LEU A 76 -5.60 -11.16 7.88
N LYS A 77 -4.97 -12.33 7.64
CA LYS A 77 -5.49 -13.62 8.10
C LYS A 77 -5.71 -13.63 9.62
N ALA A 78 -4.75 -13.16 10.41
CA ALA A 78 -4.86 -13.11 11.86
C ALA A 78 -6.02 -12.22 12.31
N SER A 79 -6.17 -11.04 11.70
CA SER A 79 -7.29 -10.13 11.96
C SER A 79 -8.63 -10.82 11.67
N ASN A 80 -8.76 -11.42 10.47
CA ASN A 80 -9.96 -12.14 10.07
C ASN A 80 -10.30 -13.31 11.02
N LEU A 81 -9.31 -14.09 11.47
CA LEU A 81 -9.49 -15.20 12.41
C LEU A 81 -10.08 -14.76 13.75
N TRP A 82 -9.67 -13.60 14.23
CA TRP A 82 -10.15 -13.06 15.50
C TRP A 82 -11.66 -12.77 15.44
N GLU A 83 -12.13 -12.21 14.33
CA GLU A 83 -13.53 -11.81 14.10
C GLU A 83 -14.53 -12.97 14.18
N TYR A 84 -14.11 -14.24 14.04
CA TYR A 84 -15.00 -15.41 14.13
C TYR A 84 -14.56 -16.46 15.15
N GLY A 85 -13.80 -16.06 16.18
CA GLY A 85 -13.55 -16.87 17.37
C GLY A 85 -12.34 -17.80 17.30
N HIS A 86 -11.43 -17.60 16.35
CA HIS A 86 -10.16 -18.34 16.23
C HIS A 86 -8.98 -17.60 16.86
N GLU A 87 -9.21 -16.98 18.00
CA GLU A 87 -8.27 -16.10 18.69
C GLU A 87 -6.92 -16.74 18.99
N ALA A 88 -6.89 -18.00 19.44
CA ALA A 88 -5.63 -18.68 19.75
C ALA A 88 -4.72 -18.84 18.51
N GLU A 89 -5.32 -19.09 17.35
CA GLU A 89 -4.59 -19.16 16.08
C GLU A 89 -4.14 -17.77 15.63
N ALA A 90 -5.02 -16.76 15.73
CA ALA A 90 -4.70 -15.38 15.44
C ALA A 90 -3.49 -14.89 16.27
N ARG A 91 -3.49 -15.12 17.58
CA ARG A 91 -2.37 -14.78 18.49
C ARG A 91 -1.07 -15.47 18.06
N ALA A 92 -1.11 -16.75 17.73
CA ALA A 92 0.07 -17.49 17.28
C ALA A 92 0.66 -16.90 15.99
N ILE A 93 -0.19 -16.49 15.04
CA ILE A 93 0.25 -15.81 13.81
C ILE A 93 0.86 -14.45 14.13
N ILE A 94 0.22 -13.66 15.01
CA ILE A 94 0.71 -12.35 15.46
C ILE A 94 2.10 -12.45 16.08
N ASP A 95 2.30 -13.41 16.99
CA ASP A 95 3.60 -13.64 17.62
C ASP A 95 4.67 -14.05 16.58
N GLY A 96 4.28 -14.86 15.60
CA GLY A 96 5.13 -15.23 14.47
C GLY A 96 5.54 -14.05 13.61
N ILE A 97 4.62 -13.12 13.30
CA ILE A 97 4.92 -11.90 12.55
C ILE A 97 5.89 -11.02 13.33
N ARG A 98 5.62 -10.78 14.61
CA ARG A 98 6.47 -9.94 15.47
C ARG A 98 7.88 -10.51 15.61
N ALA A 99 8.00 -11.82 15.76
CA ALA A 99 9.29 -12.51 15.82
C ALA A 99 10.07 -12.42 14.51
N ALA A 100 9.38 -12.43 13.36
CA ALA A 100 10.00 -12.29 12.05
C ALA A 100 10.47 -10.87 11.73
N ALA A 101 9.95 -9.88 12.47
CA ALA A 101 10.33 -8.47 12.37
C ALA A 101 10.31 -7.91 10.93
N PRO A 102 9.14 -7.92 10.26
CA PRO A 102 9.04 -7.44 8.89
C PRO A 102 9.45 -5.96 8.78
N ARG A 103 10.09 -5.63 7.64
CA ARG A 103 10.55 -4.27 7.33
C ARG A 103 9.52 -3.40 6.62
N ASP A 104 8.33 -3.95 6.42
CA ASP A 104 7.15 -3.24 5.93
C ASP A 104 6.32 -2.79 7.15
N PRO A 105 5.85 -1.52 7.20
CA PRO A 105 4.96 -1.05 8.26
C PRO A 105 3.56 -1.70 8.27
N ALA A 106 3.01 -2.09 7.11
CA ALA A 106 1.61 -2.51 7.00
C ALA A 106 1.24 -3.73 7.88
N PRO A 107 2.05 -4.81 7.96
CA PRO A 107 1.79 -5.92 8.87
C PRO A 107 1.72 -5.50 10.34
N TRP A 108 2.58 -4.57 10.77
CA TRP A 108 2.59 -4.07 12.14
C TRP A 108 1.32 -3.28 12.47
N VAL A 109 0.85 -2.45 11.54
CA VAL A 109 -0.39 -1.67 11.68
C VAL A 109 -1.58 -2.62 11.82
N ILE A 110 -1.76 -3.56 10.87
CA ILE A 110 -2.89 -4.49 10.89
C ILE A 110 -2.92 -5.32 12.18
N VAL A 111 -1.78 -5.82 12.63
CA VAL A 111 -1.69 -6.58 13.89
C VAL A 111 -2.06 -5.70 15.08
N ALA A 112 -1.50 -4.51 15.17
CA ALA A 112 -1.72 -3.65 16.33
C ALA A 112 -3.15 -3.11 16.40
N GLU A 113 -3.76 -2.76 15.26
CA GLU A 113 -5.16 -2.34 15.19
C GLU A 113 -6.12 -3.49 15.46
N SER A 114 -5.79 -4.71 15.04
CA SER A 114 -6.57 -5.91 15.39
C SER A 114 -6.54 -6.18 16.91
N LEU A 115 -5.39 -5.99 17.57
CA LEU A 115 -5.29 -6.08 19.03
C LEU A 115 -6.09 -4.96 19.70
N GLU A 116 -6.00 -3.73 19.19
CA GLU A 116 -6.75 -2.58 19.69
C GLU A 116 -8.26 -2.79 19.61
N SER A 117 -8.78 -3.24 18.46
CA SER A 117 -10.22 -3.47 18.27
C SER A 117 -10.81 -4.56 19.16
N HIS A 118 -9.95 -5.43 19.69
CA HIS A 118 -10.29 -6.52 20.61
C HIS A 118 -9.90 -6.25 22.06
N ASP A 119 -9.70 -4.98 22.43
CA ASP A 119 -9.44 -4.51 23.81
C ASP A 119 -8.12 -5.01 24.42
N GLU A 120 -7.16 -5.43 23.58
CA GLU A 120 -5.81 -5.85 23.99
C GLU A 120 -4.83 -4.66 23.91
N LEU A 121 -5.17 -3.57 24.60
CA LEU A 121 -4.50 -2.26 24.45
C LEU A 121 -3.00 -2.28 24.78
N GLU A 122 -2.58 -2.99 25.83
CA GLU A 122 -1.16 -3.11 26.17
C GLU A 122 -0.38 -3.89 25.09
N ALA A 123 -0.98 -4.93 24.51
CA ALA A 123 -0.37 -5.68 23.42
C ALA A 123 -0.31 -4.86 22.14
N ALA A 124 -1.35 -4.09 21.83
CA ALA A 124 -1.38 -3.15 20.71
C ALA A 124 -0.29 -2.08 20.86
N GLN A 125 -0.18 -1.44 22.04
CA GLN A 125 0.84 -0.43 22.33
C GLN A 125 2.25 -0.99 22.15
N LYS A 126 2.49 -2.20 22.65
CA LYS A 126 3.79 -2.88 22.52
C LYS A 126 4.11 -3.16 21.06
N THR A 127 3.14 -3.64 20.29
CA THR A 127 3.30 -3.95 18.85
C THR A 127 3.60 -2.69 18.05
N PHE A 128 2.83 -1.61 18.24
CA PHE A 128 3.12 -0.33 17.60
C PHE A 128 4.52 0.19 17.95
N THR A 129 4.91 0.10 19.22
CA THR A 129 6.24 0.57 19.67
C THR A 129 7.37 -0.26 19.08
N GLU A 130 7.21 -1.58 18.96
CA GLU A 130 8.16 -2.47 18.29
C GLU A 130 8.32 -2.10 16.81
N GLY A 131 7.20 -1.90 16.10
CA GLY A 131 7.22 -1.47 14.68
C GLY A 131 7.88 -0.10 14.49
N VAL A 132 7.50 0.90 15.28
CA VAL A 132 8.12 2.24 15.25
C VAL A 132 9.63 2.15 15.53
N THR A 133 10.03 1.40 16.55
CA THR A 133 11.46 1.26 16.90
C THR A 133 12.24 0.56 15.78
N LEU A 134 11.67 -0.50 15.20
CA LEU A 134 12.32 -1.26 14.14
C LEU A 134 12.54 -0.46 12.85
N LEU A 135 11.55 0.37 12.50
CA LEU A 135 11.49 1.05 11.20
C LEU A 135 12.00 2.50 11.26
N LEU A 136 11.91 3.16 12.42
CA LEU A 136 12.12 4.61 12.53
C LEU A 136 13.27 5.03 13.47
N ALA A 137 13.87 4.12 14.25
CA ALA A 137 14.87 4.50 15.26
C ALA A 137 16.08 5.30 14.71
N ASP A 138 16.53 4.97 13.50
CA ASP A 138 17.69 5.62 12.86
C ASP A 138 17.29 6.54 11.70
N THR A 139 16.00 6.87 11.60
CA THR A 139 15.43 7.55 10.44
C THR A 139 15.28 9.05 10.71
N THR A 140 15.91 9.89 9.88
CA THR A 140 15.82 11.36 10.01
C THR A 140 14.54 11.95 9.41
N GLU A 141 13.86 11.22 8.54
CA GLU A 141 12.63 11.65 7.85
C GLU A 141 11.65 10.48 7.75
N VAL A 142 10.48 10.61 8.36
CA VAL A 142 9.54 9.50 8.51
C VAL A 142 8.78 9.25 7.21
N PRO A 143 8.86 8.05 6.61
CA PRO A 143 8.10 7.72 5.42
C PRO A 143 6.59 7.80 5.65
N HIS A 144 5.85 8.27 4.65
CA HIS A 144 4.38 8.38 4.72
C HIS A 144 3.71 7.04 5.07
N ALA A 145 4.18 5.94 4.50
CA ALA A 145 3.65 4.59 4.79
C ALA A 145 3.80 4.18 6.27
N SER A 146 4.69 4.82 7.03
CA SER A 146 4.90 4.57 8.46
C SER A 146 4.10 5.49 9.38
N HIS A 147 3.44 6.53 8.85
CA HIS A 147 2.63 7.45 9.66
C HIS A 147 1.51 6.73 10.45
N PRO A 148 0.80 5.73 9.89
CA PRO A 148 -0.22 5.01 10.65
C PRO A 148 0.31 4.32 11.92
N LEU A 149 1.59 3.92 11.96
CA LEU A 149 2.21 3.35 13.16
C LEU A 149 2.28 4.38 14.29
N LEU A 150 2.67 5.62 13.98
CA LEU A 150 2.77 6.71 14.95
C LEU A 150 1.37 7.13 15.42
N PHE A 151 0.41 7.24 14.49
CA PHE A 151 -0.96 7.65 14.82
C PHE A 151 -1.69 6.59 15.65
N GLY A 152 -1.60 5.31 15.27
CA GLY A 152 -2.16 4.21 16.04
C GLY A 152 -1.51 4.08 17.42
N ARG A 153 -0.18 4.26 17.51
CA ARG A 153 0.53 4.30 18.79
C ARG A 153 0.02 5.42 19.70
N HIS A 154 -0.10 6.63 19.17
CA HIS A 154 -0.62 7.78 19.90
C HIS A 154 -2.03 7.46 20.42
N ARG A 155 -2.91 6.93 19.56
CA ARG A 155 -4.28 6.55 19.92
C ARG A 155 -4.35 5.56 21.09
N VAL A 156 -3.63 4.45 20.99
CA VAL A 156 -3.62 3.43 22.05
C VAL A 156 -3.00 3.96 23.35
N ARG A 157 -1.95 4.79 23.27
CA ARG A 157 -1.35 5.42 24.47
C ARG A 157 -2.31 6.39 25.16
N ARG A 158 -3.12 7.14 24.41
CA ARG A 158 -4.18 7.98 24.95
C ARG A 158 -5.24 7.15 25.68
N MET A 159 -5.65 6.03 25.11
CA MET A 159 -6.59 5.09 25.75
C MET A 159 -6.02 4.49 27.05
N LEU A 160 -4.72 4.19 27.09
CA LEU A 160 -4.01 3.72 28.29
C LEU A 160 -3.70 4.83 29.30
N GLY A 161 -3.96 6.10 28.98
CA GLY A 161 -3.62 7.24 29.84
C GLY A 161 -2.11 7.47 30.00
N ALA A 162 -1.30 6.98 29.07
CA ALA A 162 0.15 7.19 29.09
C ALA A 162 0.49 8.66 28.77
N PRO A 163 1.54 9.24 29.39
CA PRO A 163 2.01 10.58 29.03
C PRO A 163 2.63 10.57 27.63
N HIS A 164 2.60 11.71 26.93
CA HIS A 164 3.26 11.82 25.62
C HIS A 164 4.78 11.63 25.74
N ASP A 165 5.36 10.95 24.77
CA ASP A 165 6.80 10.88 24.55
C ASP A 165 7.22 11.47 23.19
N ASP A 166 8.51 11.37 22.87
CA ASP A 166 9.08 11.96 21.65
C ASP A 166 8.40 11.44 20.36
N TRP A 167 7.92 10.20 20.35
CA TRP A 167 7.19 9.64 19.21
C TRP A 167 5.78 10.22 19.08
N ASP A 168 5.13 10.53 20.20
CA ASP A 168 3.82 11.18 20.20
C ASP A 168 3.95 12.63 19.69
N VAL A 169 5.01 13.34 20.09
CA VAL A 169 5.34 14.68 19.54
C VAL A 169 5.64 14.63 18.04
N LEU A 170 6.34 13.59 17.59
CA LEU A 170 6.59 13.38 16.16
C LEU A 170 5.30 13.10 15.40
N ALA A 171 4.39 12.30 15.96
CA ALA A 171 3.06 12.05 15.40
C ALA A 171 2.28 13.36 15.20
N ASP A 172 2.25 14.22 16.21
CA ASP A 172 1.60 15.54 16.12
C ASP A 172 2.21 16.43 15.02
N THR A 173 3.52 16.35 14.81
CA THR A 173 4.22 17.14 13.78
C THR A 173 3.90 16.66 12.36
N LEU A 174 3.69 15.35 12.18
CA LEU A 174 3.39 14.74 10.88
C LEU A 174 1.91 14.82 10.52
N HIS A 175 1.04 14.97 11.52
CA HIS A 175 -0.41 15.07 11.31
C HIS A 175 -0.80 16.44 10.77
N THR A 176 -1.38 16.47 9.57
CA THR A 176 -1.71 17.72 8.85
C THR A 176 -3.18 18.11 8.92
N SER A 177 -4.03 17.28 9.54
CA SER A 177 -5.47 17.56 9.66
C SER A 177 -5.73 18.79 10.53
N PRO A 178 -6.79 19.58 10.27
CA PRO A 178 -7.13 20.75 11.08
C PRO A 178 -7.51 20.41 12.54
N VAL A 179 -7.81 19.14 12.85
CA VAL A 179 -8.12 18.67 14.21
C VAL A 179 -6.90 17.94 14.78
N PRO A 180 -6.34 18.35 15.93
CA PRO A 180 -5.17 17.69 16.54
C PRO A 180 -5.41 16.23 16.91
N LEU A 181 -4.35 15.42 16.92
CA LEU A 181 -4.44 14.00 17.32
C LEU A 181 -4.98 13.83 18.74
N ASP A 182 -4.63 14.71 19.66
CA ASP A 182 -5.15 14.70 21.03
C ASP A 182 -6.67 14.76 21.14
N GLU A 183 -7.29 15.51 20.24
CA GLU A 183 -8.75 15.65 20.17
C GLU A 183 -9.39 14.48 19.43
N LEU A 184 -8.76 14.01 18.34
CA LEU A 184 -9.23 12.83 17.59
C LEU A 184 -9.18 11.56 18.43
N HIS A 185 -8.12 11.41 19.23
CA HIS A 185 -7.82 10.26 20.06
C HIS A 185 -8.26 10.43 21.53
N ASP A 186 -9.15 11.38 21.84
CA ASP A 186 -9.70 11.52 23.19
C ASP A 186 -10.59 10.29 23.52
N PRO A 187 -10.23 9.46 24.52
CA PRO A 187 -11.04 8.29 24.88
C PRO A 187 -12.46 8.66 25.35
N LYS A 188 -12.70 9.91 25.75
CA LYS A 188 -14.03 10.39 26.16
C LYS A 188 -14.95 10.73 24.98
N ARG A 189 -14.46 10.68 23.73
CA ARG A 189 -15.23 11.00 22.54
C ARG A 189 -16.48 10.13 22.36
N VAL A 190 -16.43 8.86 22.77
CA VAL A 190 -17.60 7.95 22.75
C VAL A 190 -18.77 8.51 23.56
N TRP A 191 -18.51 9.31 24.61
CA TRP A 191 -19.56 9.94 25.42
C TRP A 191 -20.24 11.12 24.71
N SER A 192 -19.58 11.81 23.76
CA SER A 192 -20.20 12.90 23.00
C SER A 192 -21.28 12.44 22.01
N LEU A 193 -21.24 11.19 21.54
CA LEU A 193 -22.27 10.64 20.64
C LEU A 193 -23.63 10.39 21.33
N GLY A 194 -23.65 10.37 22.67
CA GLY A 194 -24.87 10.27 23.48
C GLY A 194 -25.34 11.62 24.05
N SER A 195 -24.70 12.74 23.67
CA SER A 195 -25.02 14.06 24.19
C SER A 195 -26.16 14.73 23.41
N ASP A 196 -27.13 15.29 24.13
CA ASP A 196 -28.19 16.14 23.54
C ASP A 196 -27.73 17.60 23.34
N ASN A 197 -26.48 17.93 23.69
CA ASN A 197 -25.94 19.29 23.58
C ASN A 197 -25.57 19.62 22.11
N PRO A 198 -26.24 20.60 21.46
CA PRO A 198 -25.97 20.92 20.06
C PRO A 198 -24.51 21.36 19.77
N ALA A 199 -23.84 21.98 20.74
CA ALA A 199 -22.46 22.40 20.57
C ALA A 199 -21.49 21.20 20.54
N GLU A 200 -21.74 20.18 21.36
CA GLU A 200 -20.95 18.95 21.40
C GLU A 200 -21.16 18.12 20.14
N LEU A 201 -22.41 18.01 19.67
CA LEU A 201 -22.73 17.35 18.39
C LEU A 201 -22.08 18.08 17.20
N GLN A 202 -22.08 19.41 17.17
CA GLN A 202 -21.46 20.18 16.10
C GLN A 202 -19.93 20.02 16.08
N ALA A 203 -19.28 19.95 17.25
CA ALA A 203 -17.86 19.65 17.35
C ALA A 203 -17.56 18.25 16.80
N GLU A 204 -18.36 17.25 17.17
CA GLU A 204 -18.19 15.88 16.71
C GLU A 204 -18.37 15.73 15.19
N ILE A 205 -19.37 16.41 14.61
CA ILE A 205 -19.54 16.48 13.15
C ILE A 205 -18.32 17.06 12.45
N SER A 206 -17.69 18.10 13.02
CA SER A 206 -16.48 18.70 12.46
C SER A 206 -15.30 17.72 12.47
N ARG A 207 -15.14 16.93 13.54
CA ARG A 207 -14.10 15.89 13.64
C ARG A 207 -14.32 14.77 12.64
N LEU A 208 -15.54 14.22 12.58
CA LEU A 208 -15.89 13.18 11.61
C LEU A 208 -15.65 13.66 10.17
N ARG A 209 -15.94 14.93 9.86
CA ARG A 209 -15.61 15.51 8.56
C ARG A 209 -14.12 15.63 8.31
N ALA A 210 -13.32 15.95 9.32
CA ALA A 210 -11.86 15.99 9.22
C ALA A 210 -11.29 14.59 8.97
N GLU A 211 -11.72 13.58 9.72
CA GLU A 211 -11.33 12.17 9.53
C GLU A 211 -11.73 11.65 8.15
N LEU A 212 -12.99 11.89 7.74
CA LEU A 212 -13.46 11.53 6.39
C LEU A 212 -12.71 12.29 5.30
N GLY A 213 -12.31 13.53 5.55
CA GLY A 213 -11.49 14.33 4.64
C GLY A 213 -10.13 13.70 4.43
N THR A 214 -9.41 13.39 5.51
CA THR A 214 -8.12 12.70 5.47
C THR A 214 -8.23 11.33 4.79
N TYR A 215 -9.23 10.53 5.14
CA TYR A 215 -9.44 9.22 4.51
C TYR A 215 -9.75 9.32 3.01
N ARG A 216 -10.58 10.29 2.61
CA ARG A 216 -10.86 10.56 1.20
C ARG A 216 -9.64 11.03 0.45
N GLU A 217 -8.82 11.89 1.03
CA GLU A 217 -7.58 12.34 0.42
C GLU A 217 -6.64 11.17 0.17
N GLU A 218 -6.44 10.30 1.16
CA GLU A 218 -5.65 9.07 0.99
C GLU A 218 -6.22 8.15 -0.10
N LEU A 219 -7.54 7.90 -0.11
CA LEU A 219 -8.19 7.06 -1.14
C LEU A 219 -8.21 7.68 -2.54
N SER A 220 -8.26 9.01 -2.63
CA SER A 220 -8.36 9.73 -3.90
C SER A 220 -7.02 10.26 -4.40
N ARG A 221 -5.91 9.88 -3.77
CA ARG A 221 -4.56 10.10 -4.31
C ARG A 221 -4.57 9.61 -5.76
N PRO A 222 -4.39 10.51 -6.76
CA PRO A 222 -4.41 10.12 -8.15
C PRO A 222 -3.39 9.01 -8.37
N PHE A 223 -3.67 8.00 -9.22
CA PHE A 223 -2.63 7.04 -9.59
C PHE A 223 -1.37 7.78 -9.98
N PRO A 224 -0.19 7.31 -9.54
CA PRO A 224 1.01 8.06 -9.76
C PRO A 224 1.22 8.27 -11.26
N VAL A 225 1.65 9.47 -11.65
CA VAL A 225 2.13 9.69 -13.00
C VAL A 225 3.38 8.83 -13.15
N ALA A 226 3.23 7.71 -13.85
CA ALA A 226 4.21 6.65 -13.87
C ALA A 226 5.02 6.63 -15.16
N VAL A 227 6.32 6.39 -15.03
CA VAL A 227 7.22 6.18 -16.17
C VAL A 227 7.54 4.69 -16.30
N LEU A 228 7.56 4.20 -17.53
CA LEU A 228 7.83 2.78 -17.83
C LEU A 228 9.31 2.45 -17.68
N HIS A 229 9.61 1.47 -16.84
CA HIS A 229 10.90 0.86 -16.68
C HIS A 229 10.94 -0.51 -17.34
N TRP A 230 12.04 -0.79 -18.04
CA TRP A 230 12.32 -2.06 -18.68
C TRP A 230 13.60 -2.63 -18.07
N PRO A 231 13.53 -3.79 -17.38
CA PRO A 231 14.73 -4.49 -16.95
C PRO A 231 15.63 -4.83 -18.15
N ALA A 232 16.94 -4.91 -17.94
CA ALA A 232 17.91 -5.10 -19.03
C ALA A 232 17.61 -6.31 -19.93
N ALA A 233 17.16 -7.43 -19.35
CA ALA A 233 16.78 -8.63 -20.10
C ALA A 233 15.55 -8.38 -20.97
N GLU A 234 14.49 -7.82 -20.38
CA GLU A 234 13.23 -7.48 -21.06
C GLU A 234 13.45 -6.45 -22.17
N LEU A 235 14.27 -5.43 -21.93
CA LEU A 235 14.58 -4.41 -22.95
C LEU A 235 15.32 -5.02 -24.15
N SER A 236 16.27 -5.92 -23.87
CA SER A 236 17.03 -6.62 -24.92
C SER A 236 16.12 -7.51 -25.76
N GLU A 237 15.19 -8.21 -25.11
CA GLU A 237 14.18 -9.04 -25.77
C GLU A 237 13.21 -8.20 -26.61
N LEU A 238 12.70 -7.10 -26.04
CA LEU A 238 11.76 -6.18 -26.71
C LEU A 238 12.33 -5.64 -28.02
N VAL A 239 13.55 -5.10 -27.99
CA VAL A 239 14.20 -4.51 -29.16
C VAL A 239 14.62 -5.58 -30.18
N ALA A 240 14.93 -6.81 -29.74
CA ALA A 240 15.19 -7.93 -30.64
C ALA A 240 13.92 -8.38 -31.39
N ALA A 241 12.77 -8.42 -30.70
CA ALA A 241 11.48 -8.79 -31.28
C ALA A 241 10.89 -7.66 -32.16
N TYR A 242 11.10 -6.41 -31.77
CA TYR A 242 10.57 -5.21 -32.44
C TYR A 242 11.69 -4.18 -32.74
N PRO A 243 12.51 -4.41 -33.78
CA PRO A 243 13.70 -3.58 -34.05
C PRO A 243 13.44 -2.09 -34.25
N THR A 244 12.23 -1.70 -34.65
CA THR A 244 11.83 -0.28 -34.77
C THR A 244 11.90 0.46 -33.44
N LEU A 245 11.75 -0.22 -32.31
CA LEU A 245 11.87 0.36 -30.97
C LEU A 245 13.32 0.71 -30.57
N THR A 246 14.33 0.36 -31.38
CA THR A 246 15.72 0.79 -31.12
C THR A 246 15.88 2.31 -31.15
N GLU A 247 15.04 3.01 -31.92
CA GLU A 247 15.05 4.48 -31.96
C GLU A 247 14.58 5.08 -30.63
N GLU A 248 13.57 4.48 -30.00
CA GLU A 248 13.05 4.87 -28.68
C GLU A 248 13.96 4.41 -27.54
N TYR A 249 14.54 3.21 -27.67
CA TYR A 249 15.42 2.61 -26.66
C TYR A 249 16.80 2.26 -27.23
N PRO A 250 17.69 3.25 -27.45
CA PRO A 250 18.99 2.98 -28.05
C PRO A 250 19.93 2.18 -27.15
N SER A 251 19.78 2.30 -25.82
CA SER A 251 20.50 1.49 -24.83
C SER A 251 19.80 1.47 -23.47
N HIS A 252 20.03 0.43 -22.67
CA HIS A 252 19.50 0.34 -21.31
C HIS A 252 19.99 1.48 -20.41
N GLU A 253 21.25 1.91 -20.53
CA GLU A 253 21.79 3.02 -19.72
C GLU A 253 21.09 4.35 -20.05
N GLN A 254 20.83 4.63 -21.33
CA GLN A 254 20.09 5.83 -21.74
C GLN A 254 18.62 5.76 -21.33
N HIS A 255 18.00 4.58 -21.37
CA HIS A 255 16.65 4.36 -20.85
C HIS A 255 16.55 4.75 -19.37
N LEU A 256 17.44 4.23 -18.53
CA LEU A 256 17.47 4.55 -17.10
C LEU A 256 17.72 6.05 -16.86
N ALA A 257 18.67 6.66 -17.58
CA ALA A 257 18.93 8.10 -17.46
C ALA A 257 17.71 8.95 -17.89
N GLY A 258 17.00 8.52 -18.94
CA GLY A 258 15.79 9.16 -19.43
C GLY A 258 14.66 9.13 -18.38
N ILE A 259 14.42 7.96 -17.76
CA ILE A 259 13.42 7.82 -16.69
C ILE A 259 13.69 8.80 -15.55
N GLU A 260 14.93 8.82 -15.03
CA GLU A 260 15.30 9.70 -13.91
C GLU A 260 15.16 11.18 -14.29
N ALA A 261 15.55 11.56 -15.51
CA ALA A 261 15.42 12.93 -16.00
C ALA A 261 13.95 13.36 -16.11
N SER A 262 13.10 12.53 -16.70
CA SER A 262 11.66 12.81 -16.83
C SER A 262 10.97 12.93 -15.47
N LEU A 263 11.28 12.03 -14.52
CA LEU A 263 10.71 12.10 -13.18
C LEU A 263 11.14 13.36 -12.41
N ARG A 264 12.41 13.77 -12.56
CA ARG A 264 12.90 15.04 -12.00
C ARG A 264 12.23 16.25 -12.61
N GLU A 265 12.04 16.27 -13.92
CA GLU A 265 11.34 17.36 -14.61
C GLU A 265 9.88 17.46 -14.13
N LEU A 266 9.17 16.34 -14.08
CA LEU A 266 7.79 16.28 -13.57
C LEU A 266 7.72 16.76 -12.11
N SER A 267 8.65 16.33 -11.26
CA SER A 267 8.69 16.75 -9.86
C SER A 267 8.98 18.25 -9.72
N ALA A 268 9.95 18.77 -10.47
CA ALA A 268 10.29 20.20 -10.49
C ALA A 268 9.14 21.08 -11.01
N SER A 269 8.29 20.54 -11.89
CA SER A 269 7.07 21.20 -12.36
C SER A 269 5.94 21.22 -11.32
N GLY A 270 6.12 20.55 -10.19
CA GLY A 270 5.14 20.44 -9.11
C GLY A 270 4.12 19.32 -9.32
N THR A 271 4.39 18.35 -10.22
CA THR A 271 3.54 17.17 -10.38
C THR A 271 3.71 16.27 -9.15
N PRO A 272 2.65 16.07 -8.34
CA PRO A 272 2.73 15.21 -7.17
C PRO A 272 2.56 13.74 -7.57
N ASN A 273 2.88 12.84 -6.64
CA ASN A 273 2.69 11.39 -6.77
C ASN A 273 3.28 10.82 -8.07
N LEU A 274 4.60 10.77 -8.15
CA LEU A 274 5.29 10.17 -9.30
C LEU A 274 5.61 8.71 -9.01
N GLY A 275 5.69 7.91 -10.07
CA GLY A 275 5.98 6.49 -9.91
C GLY A 275 6.72 5.89 -11.08
N ILE A 276 7.13 4.63 -10.89
CA ILE A 276 7.78 3.81 -11.89
C ILE A 276 7.03 2.49 -11.96
N VAL A 277 6.65 2.10 -13.17
CA VAL A 277 6.05 0.79 -13.45
C VAL A 277 7.05 -0.06 -14.21
N THR A 278 7.22 -1.31 -13.81
CA THR A 278 8.12 -2.24 -14.50
C THR A 278 7.33 -3.11 -15.47
N GLY A 279 7.68 -3.03 -16.76
CA GLY A 279 7.09 -3.84 -17.82
C GLY A 279 7.83 -5.15 -18.07
N THR A 280 7.13 -6.13 -18.63
CA THR A 280 7.71 -7.35 -19.22
C THR A 280 7.21 -7.52 -20.65
N VAL A 281 8.02 -8.09 -21.53
CA VAL A 281 7.67 -8.29 -22.95
C VAL A 281 6.39 -9.09 -23.09
N PRO A 282 6.20 -10.24 -22.38
CA PRO A 282 4.95 -10.99 -22.50
C PRO A 282 3.72 -10.19 -22.06
N SER A 283 3.83 -9.39 -21.00
CA SER A 283 2.72 -8.55 -20.51
C SER A 283 2.38 -7.43 -21.50
N TYR A 284 3.40 -6.81 -22.11
CA TYR A 284 3.20 -5.77 -23.11
C TYR A 284 2.64 -6.32 -24.44
N GLU A 285 3.10 -7.49 -24.88
CA GLU A 285 2.54 -8.17 -26.06
C GLU A 285 1.07 -8.55 -25.85
N ALA A 286 0.72 -9.07 -24.67
CA ALA A 286 -0.66 -9.36 -24.30
C ALA A 286 -1.52 -8.08 -24.28
N PHE A 287 -0.98 -6.97 -23.76
CA PHE A 287 -1.65 -5.67 -23.80
C PHE A 287 -1.88 -5.18 -25.24
N ALA A 288 -0.85 -5.20 -26.08
CA ALA A 288 -0.97 -4.81 -27.49
C ALA A 288 -2.00 -5.65 -28.25
N ALA A 289 -2.01 -6.97 -28.02
CA ALA A 289 -3.01 -7.86 -28.59
C ALA A 289 -4.44 -7.50 -28.14
N SER A 290 -4.62 -7.10 -26.87
CA SER A 290 -5.91 -6.68 -26.33
C SER A 290 -6.41 -5.34 -26.91
N GLU A 291 -5.49 -4.43 -27.22
CA GLU A 291 -5.77 -3.15 -27.88
C GLU A 291 -5.89 -3.28 -29.41
N GLY A 292 -5.60 -4.47 -29.96
CA GLY A 292 -5.65 -4.75 -31.40
C GLY A 292 -4.59 -4.00 -32.20
N THR A 293 -3.49 -3.60 -31.57
CA THR A 293 -2.37 -2.90 -32.21
C THR A 293 -1.08 -3.72 -32.18
N SER A 294 -0.03 -3.23 -32.84
CA SER A 294 1.29 -3.85 -32.83
C SER A 294 2.12 -3.40 -31.62
N PRO A 295 2.89 -4.30 -30.98
CA PRO A 295 3.88 -3.91 -29.97
C PRO A 295 5.01 -3.01 -30.52
N ALA A 296 5.15 -2.87 -31.83
CA ALA A 296 6.10 -1.93 -32.44
C ALA A 296 5.62 -0.47 -32.43
N ASP A 297 4.37 -0.22 -32.05
CA ASP A 297 3.76 1.11 -31.99
C ASP A 297 4.18 1.85 -30.71
N THR A 298 4.97 2.92 -30.86
CA THR A 298 5.51 3.69 -29.74
C THR A 298 4.42 4.42 -28.94
N ASP A 299 3.28 4.73 -29.56
CA ASP A 299 2.16 5.41 -28.88
C ASP A 299 1.48 4.50 -27.83
N LEU A 300 1.77 3.19 -27.88
CA LEU A 300 1.25 2.21 -26.94
C LEU A 300 2.03 2.19 -25.61
N LEU A 301 3.32 2.58 -25.59
CA LEU A 301 4.16 2.49 -24.40
C LEU A 301 3.63 3.33 -23.21
N PRO A 302 3.22 4.60 -23.40
CA PRO A 302 2.63 5.39 -22.31
C PRO A 302 1.27 4.86 -21.86
N GLN A 303 0.49 4.26 -22.78
CA GLN A 303 -0.81 3.65 -22.45
C GLN A 303 -0.61 2.42 -21.58
N TYR A 304 0.34 1.56 -21.94
CA TYR A 304 0.74 0.40 -21.14
C TYR A 304 1.22 0.82 -19.74
N ALA A 305 2.07 1.85 -19.66
CA ALA A 305 2.52 2.40 -18.38
C ALA A 305 1.34 2.87 -17.50
N THR A 306 0.38 3.57 -18.12
CA THR A 306 -0.84 4.04 -17.45
C THR A 306 -1.70 2.86 -16.97
N THR A 307 -1.84 1.82 -17.78
CA THR A 307 -2.58 0.60 -17.41
C THR A 307 -1.91 -0.11 -16.23
N LEU A 308 -0.59 -0.25 -16.22
CA LEU A 308 0.14 -0.82 -15.08
C LEU A 308 -0.04 0.02 -13.82
N ALA A 309 0.04 1.35 -13.93
CA ALA A 309 -0.16 2.25 -12.79
C ALA A 309 -1.59 2.16 -12.24
N ALA A 310 -2.60 2.11 -13.12
CA ALA A 310 -4.00 1.94 -12.75
C ALA A 310 -4.29 0.56 -12.10
N ARG A 311 -3.46 -0.44 -12.38
CA ARG A 311 -3.47 -1.75 -11.69
C ARG A 311 -2.70 -1.75 -10.37
N GLY A 312 -2.15 -0.60 -9.95
CA GLY A 312 -1.40 -0.49 -8.69
C GLY A 312 0.03 -1.04 -8.76
N ARG A 313 0.59 -1.25 -9.96
CA ARG A 313 1.95 -1.79 -10.14
C ARG A 313 3.06 -0.72 -10.05
N ALA A 314 2.70 0.52 -9.73
CA ALA A 314 3.65 1.63 -9.69
C ALA A 314 4.36 1.69 -8.34
N ALA A 315 5.69 1.65 -8.36
CA ALA A 315 6.53 1.98 -7.21
C ALA A 315 6.70 3.50 -7.11
N GLY A 316 6.57 4.06 -5.92
CA GLY A 316 6.71 5.51 -5.71
C GLY A 316 8.11 6.03 -6.04
N TRP A 317 8.17 7.23 -6.64
CA TRP A 317 9.41 7.95 -6.89
C TRP A 317 9.35 9.38 -6.29
N PRO A 318 10.43 9.88 -5.68
CA PRO A 318 11.69 9.18 -5.45
C PRO A 318 11.52 8.03 -4.46
N PRO A 319 12.28 6.93 -4.60
CA PRO A 319 12.32 5.89 -3.57
C PRO A 319 12.68 6.50 -2.22
N GLU A 320 12.17 5.88 -1.16
CA GLU A 320 12.48 6.30 0.21
C GLU A 320 13.99 6.25 0.50
N ARG A 321 14.45 7.09 1.44
CA ARG A 321 15.86 7.13 1.84
C ARG A 321 16.31 5.75 2.35
N GLY A 322 17.42 5.22 1.85
CA GLY A 322 17.93 3.88 2.13
C GLY A 322 17.27 2.76 1.33
N ALA A 323 16.18 3.03 0.60
CA ALA A 323 15.58 2.06 -0.29
C ALA A 323 16.52 1.72 -1.46
N LYS A 324 16.38 0.50 -1.98
CA LYS A 324 17.09 0.09 -3.19
C LYS A 324 16.69 0.98 -4.37
N CYS A 325 17.64 1.22 -5.26
CA CYS A 325 17.37 1.96 -6.47
C CYS A 325 16.39 1.19 -7.36
N TRP A 326 15.44 1.92 -7.93
CA TRP A 326 14.40 1.40 -8.82
C TRP A 326 14.95 0.72 -10.09
N CYS A 327 16.20 1.00 -10.48
CA CYS A 327 16.85 0.43 -11.67
C CYS A 327 17.28 -1.04 -11.54
N GLY A 328 17.07 -1.67 -10.38
CA GLY A 328 17.44 -3.06 -10.15
C GLY A 328 18.93 -3.32 -9.88
N SER A 329 19.77 -2.29 -9.74
CA SER A 329 21.21 -2.45 -9.48
C SER A 329 21.56 -3.03 -8.10
N GLY A 330 20.60 -3.09 -7.19
CA GLY A 330 20.79 -3.53 -5.81
C GLY A 330 21.43 -2.50 -4.86
N ASN A 331 22.00 -1.41 -5.41
CA ASN A 331 22.50 -0.28 -4.63
C ASN A 331 21.34 0.55 -4.04
N SER A 332 21.61 1.36 -3.02
CA SER A 332 20.62 2.34 -2.55
C SER A 332 20.37 3.41 -3.61
N TYR A 333 19.17 4.00 -3.60
CA TYR A 333 18.84 5.07 -4.54
C TYR A 333 19.82 6.24 -4.44
N GLU A 334 20.22 6.68 -3.25
CA GLU A 334 21.13 7.84 -3.10
C GLU A 334 22.56 7.56 -3.56
N ALA A 335 22.99 6.30 -3.55
CA ALA A 335 24.27 5.87 -4.07
C ALA A 335 24.24 5.61 -5.59
N CYS A 336 23.06 5.67 -6.21
CA CYS A 336 22.83 5.38 -7.62
C CYS A 336 22.20 6.60 -8.32
N HIS A 337 20.96 6.51 -8.82
CA HIS A 337 20.30 7.59 -9.56
C HIS A 337 19.94 8.82 -8.69
N GLY A 338 19.91 8.65 -7.36
CA GLY A 338 19.77 9.75 -6.40
C GLY A 338 21.06 10.52 -6.13
N ALA A 339 22.23 10.03 -6.56
CA ALA A 339 23.53 10.66 -6.26
C ALA A 339 23.70 12.06 -6.87
N ALA A 340 23.03 12.33 -8.00
CA ALA A 340 23.04 13.63 -8.67
C ALA A 340 22.28 14.74 -7.89
N SER A 341 21.60 14.40 -6.78
CA SER A 341 20.87 15.36 -5.93
C SER A 341 21.71 16.09 -4.87
N ARG A 342 22.99 15.74 -4.71
CA ARG A 342 23.89 16.31 -3.68
C ARG A 342 24.82 17.43 -4.17
N ALA A 343 24.61 17.97 -5.37
CA ALA A 343 25.43 19.04 -5.93
C ALA A 343 24.79 20.42 -5.76
#